data_AF-A0A4R0Z8F1-F1
#
_entry.id   AF-A0A4R0Z8F1-F1
#
_cell.length_a   1.000
_cell.length_b   1.000
_cell.length_c   1.000
_cell.angle_alpha   90.00
_cell.angle_beta   90.00
_cell.angle_gamma   90.00
#
_symmetry.space_group_name_H-M   'P 1'
#
loop_
_entity.id
_entity.type
_entity.pdbx_description
1 polymer ?
#
loop_
_entity_poly.entity_id
_entity_poly.type
_entity_poly.pdbx_seq_one_letter_code
_entity_poly.pdbx_strand_id
1 'polypeptide(L)'
;MKRETVFLRLAVFVLAVPIVAACLFLLPYIWREAVESGSWIEDSIRPIVIGMYGSAIPFFIALFQTFRLLRLIDRDEGFSYRAVQSLRAIKFCALAITAVYIGTLPFFYWFAERDDAPGFLLIGLVLVFAAFVVAVFAELLQKLLKRAIDLKQENDLTV
;
A
#
# COMPACT_ATOMS: atom_id res chain seq x y z
N MET A 1 -13.17 21.05 6.26
CA MET A 1 -12.20 20.13 6.90
C MET A 1 -12.85 18.92 7.57
N LYS A 2 -13.55 19.03 8.72
CA LYS A 2 -14.06 17.84 9.46
C LYS A 2 -14.99 16.90 8.67
N ARG A 3 -15.79 17.41 7.72
CA ARG A 3 -16.64 16.56 6.86
C ARG A 3 -15.83 15.82 5.79
N GLU A 4 -14.81 16.46 5.22
CA GLU A 4 -13.94 15.87 4.18
C GLU A 4 -13.06 14.76 4.76
N THR A 5 -12.53 14.96 5.97
CA THR A 5 -11.72 13.95 6.68
C THR A 5 -12.56 12.76 7.12
N VAL A 6 -13.83 12.94 7.48
CA VAL A 6 -14.77 11.83 7.74
C VAL A 6 -15.04 11.04 6.48
N PHE A 7 -15.27 11.71 5.34
CA PHE A 7 -15.43 11.05 4.05
C PHE A 7 -14.17 10.24 3.67
N LEU A 8 -12.98 10.83 3.76
CA LEU A 8 -11.71 10.15 3.49
C LEU A 8 -11.50 8.96 4.43
N ARG A 9 -11.85 9.11 5.71
CA ARG A 9 -11.76 8.03 6.70
C ARG A 9 -12.67 6.85 6.34
N LEU A 10 -13.89 7.13 5.90
CA LEU A 10 -14.83 6.12 5.41
C LEU A 10 -14.31 5.45 4.14
N ALA A 11 -13.79 6.21 3.18
CA ALA A 11 -13.20 5.67 1.96
C ALA A 11 -12.02 4.72 2.27
N VAL A 12 -11.12 5.14 3.16
CA VAL A 12 -9.99 4.31 3.62
C VAL A 12 -10.48 3.02 4.29
N PHE A 13 -11.54 3.10 5.11
CA PHE A 13 -12.14 1.93 5.73
C PHE A 13 -12.75 0.97 4.67
N VAL A 14 -13.50 1.51 3.71
CA VAL A 14 -14.07 0.72 2.60
C VAL A 14 -12.99 0.04 1.77
N LEU A 15 -11.84 0.69 1.55
CA LEU A 15 -10.71 0.09 0.84
C LEU A 15 -10.00 -1.00 1.66
N ALA A 16 -9.98 -0.87 3.00
CA ALA A 16 -9.34 -1.85 3.88
C ALA A 16 -10.13 -3.16 4.01
N VAL A 17 -11.47 -3.09 4.03
CA VAL A 17 -12.35 -4.26 4.25
C VAL A 17 -12.12 -5.39 3.24
N PRO A 18 -12.09 -5.15 1.91
CA PRO A 18 -11.81 -6.20 0.92
C PRO A 18 -10.46 -6.86 1.12
N ILE A 19 -9.44 -6.09 1.55
CA ILE A 19 -8.09 -6.63 1.76
C ILE A 19 -8.04 -7.50 3.01
N VAL A 20 -8.73 -7.10 4.08
CA VAL A 20 -8.89 -7.94 5.27
C VAL A 20 -9.64 -9.24 4.91
N ALA A 21 -10.74 -9.15 4.17
CA ALA A 21 -11.50 -10.31 3.71
C ALA A 21 -10.63 -11.22 2.82
N ALA A 22 -9.83 -10.64 1.93
CA ALA A 22 -8.90 -11.39 1.09
C ALA A 22 -7.86 -12.13 1.94
N CYS A 23 -7.28 -11.47 2.96
CA CYS A 23 -6.30 -12.10 3.84
C CYS A 23 -6.90 -13.23 4.70
N LEU A 24 -8.16 -13.12 5.12
CA LEU A 24 -8.79 -14.09 6.02
C LEU A 24 -9.47 -15.25 5.30
N PHE A 25 -10.00 -15.04 4.09
CA PHE A 25 -10.80 -16.02 3.37
C PHE A 25 -10.18 -16.42 2.03
N LEU A 26 -9.82 -15.44 1.19
CA LEU A 26 -9.36 -15.71 -0.18
C LEU A 26 -7.97 -16.34 -0.22
N LEU A 27 -6.99 -15.77 0.49
CA LEU A 27 -5.61 -16.27 0.49
C LEU A 27 -5.50 -17.68 1.09
N PRO A 28 -6.14 -18.00 2.23
CA PRO A 28 -6.15 -19.38 2.73
C PRO A 28 -6.81 -20.37 1.78
N TYR A 29 -7.89 -19.96 1.10
CA TYR A 29 -8.56 -20.77 0.10
C TYR A 29 -7.62 -21.09 -1.07
N ILE A 30 -7.01 -20.05 -1.68
CA ILE A 30 -6.06 -20.21 -2.79
C ILE A 30 -4.86 -21.07 -2.37
N TRP A 31 -4.35 -20.88 -1.14
CA TRP A 31 -3.26 -21.69 -0.62
C TRP A 31 -3.62 -23.17 -0.56
N ARG A 32 -4.80 -23.51 -0.03
CA ARG A 32 -5.25 -24.89 0.09
C ARG A 32 -5.44 -25.55 -1.28
N GLU A 33 -6.12 -24.88 -2.20
CA GLU A 33 -6.30 -25.36 -3.58
C GLU A 33 -4.96 -25.61 -4.27
N ALA A 34 -3.98 -24.70 -4.08
CA ALA A 34 -2.65 -24.88 -4.63
C ALA A 34 -1.94 -26.12 -4.07
N VAL A 35 -2.05 -26.39 -2.75
CA VAL A 35 -1.46 -27.59 -2.13
C VAL A 35 -2.14 -28.88 -2.60
N GLU A 36 -3.46 -28.88 -2.74
CA GLU A 36 -4.21 -30.07 -3.19
C GLU A 36 -3.91 -30.41 -4.66
N SER A 37 -3.53 -29.41 -5.46
CA SER A 37 -3.14 -29.63 -6.86
C SER A 37 -1.80 -30.36 -7.04
N GLY A 38 -0.91 -30.33 -6.04
CA GLY A 38 0.35 -31.09 -5.98
C GLY A 38 1.29 -30.97 -7.20
N SER A 39 1.16 -29.91 -7.99
CA SER A 39 1.78 -29.76 -9.32
C SER A 39 2.50 -28.43 -9.47
N TRP A 40 2.87 -28.05 -10.70
CA TRP A 40 3.50 -26.76 -11.04
C TRP A 40 2.71 -25.54 -10.54
N ILE A 41 1.40 -25.71 -10.29
CA ILE A 41 0.51 -24.71 -9.71
C ILE A 41 0.95 -24.37 -8.28
N GLU A 42 1.31 -25.37 -7.47
CA GLU A 42 1.80 -25.19 -6.09
C GLU A 42 3.06 -24.30 -6.07
N ASP A 43 4.03 -24.63 -6.93
CA ASP A 43 5.33 -23.95 -7.02
C ASP A 43 5.18 -22.48 -7.45
N SER A 44 4.17 -22.18 -8.26
CA SER A 44 3.93 -20.83 -8.78
C SER A 44 3.04 -20.00 -7.85
N ILE A 45 2.00 -20.58 -7.27
CA ILE A 45 1.02 -19.86 -6.44
C ILE A 45 1.53 -19.64 -5.02
N ARG A 46 2.25 -20.57 -4.40
CA ARG A 46 2.70 -20.40 -3.01
C ARG A 46 3.57 -19.14 -2.82
N PRO A 47 4.59 -18.87 -3.65
CA PRO A 47 5.38 -17.65 -3.52
C PRO A 47 4.55 -16.38 -3.72
N ILE A 48 3.55 -16.41 -4.61
CA ILE A 48 2.61 -15.30 -4.82
C ILE A 48 1.80 -15.05 -3.55
N VAL A 49 1.20 -16.08 -2.96
CA VAL A 49 0.40 -15.96 -1.73
C VAL A 49 1.27 -15.48 -0.55
N ILE A 50 2.50 -15.99 -0.42
CA ILE A 50 3.46 -15.52 0.59
C ILE A 50 3.78 -14.04 0.38
N GLY A 51 4.02 -13.63 -0.86
CA GLY A 51 4.22 -12.22 -1.20
C GLY A 51 3.00 -11.35 -0.88
N MET A 52 1.78 -11.84 -1.15
CA MET A 52 0.55 -11.12 -0.80
C MET A 52 0.43 -10.91 0.71
N TYR A 53 0.66 -11.94 1.53
CA TYR A 53 0.72 -11.78 3.00
C TYR A 53 1.86 -10.87 3.45
N GLY A 54 3.03 -10.98 2.82
CA GLY A 54 4.17 -10.10 3.09
C GLY A 54 3.86 -8.63 2.80
N SER A 55 3.10 -8.35 1.74
CA SER A 55 2.65 -7.01 1.38
C SER A 55 1.51 -6.48 2.26
N ALA A 56 0.74 -7.37 2.90
CA ALA A 56 -0.34 -6.97 3.80
C ALA A 56 0.18 -6.22 5.03
N ILE A 57 1.35 -6.59 5.54
CA ILE A 57 1.98 -5.92 6.69
C ILE A 57 2.23 -4.42 6.43
N PRO A 58 3.03 -4.01 5.42
CA PRO A 58 3.22 -2.60 5.09
C PRO A 58 1.91 -1.93 4.66
N PHE A 59 0.97 -2.63 4.04
CA PHE A 59 -0.34 -2.09 3.71
C PHE A 59 -1.12 -1.63 4.96
N PHE A 60 -1.22 -2.47 5.99
CA PHE A 60 -1.90 -2.11 7.24
C PHE A 60 -1.18 -1.01 8.01
N ILE A 61 0.16 -0.97 7.96
CA ILE A 61 0.95 0.14 8.52
C ILE A 61 0.62 1.44 7.77
N ALA A 62 0.56 1.43 6.44
CA ALA A 62 0.21 2.60 5.64
C ALA A 62 -1.23 3.08 5.92
N LEU A 63 -2.18 2.17 6.09
CA LEU A 63 -3.55 2.49 6.51
C LEU A 63 -3.55 3.22 7.86
N PHE A 64 -2.88 2.65 8.87
CA PHE A 64 -2.79 3.27 10.19
C PHE A 64 -2.20 4.69 10.12
N GLN A 65 -1.13 4.88 9.35
CA GLN A 65 -0.51 6.20 9.18
C GLN A 65 -1.41 7.17 8.41
N THR A 66 -2.21 6.69 7.47
CA THR A 66 -3.25 7.49 6.81
C THR A 66 -4.30 7.98 7.82
N PHE A 67 -4.80 7.11 8.70
CA PHE A 67 -5.73 7.52 9.77
C PHE A 67 -5.08 8.54 10.73
N ARG A 68 -3.80 8.35 11.06
CA ARG A 68 -3.05 9.29 11.89
C ARG A 68 -2.93 10.65 11.21
N LEU A 69 -2.62 10.69 9.92
CA LEU A 69 -2.54 11.92 9.13
C LEU A 69 -3.89 12.65 9.09
N LEU A 70 -4.98 11.93 8.82
CA LEU A 70 -6.34 12.52 8.82
C LEU A 70 -6.70 13.10 10.20
N ARG A 71 -6.29 12.46 11.29
CA ARG A 71 -6.50 12.97 12.65
C ARG A 71 -5.70 14.24 12.94
N LEU A 72 -4.49 14.36 12.39
CA LEU A 72 -3.70 15.60 12.50
C LEU A 72 -4.38 16.75 11.76
N ILE A 73 -4.93 16.49 10.58
CA ILE A 73 -5.69 17.49 9.80
C ILE A 73 -6.94 17.93 10.58
N ASP A 74 -7.66 17.00 11.22
CA ASP A 74 -8.83 17.32 12.05
C ASP A 74 -8.53 18.21 13.27
N ARG A 75 -7.28 18.22 13.72
CA ARG A 75 -6.79 19.00 14.86
C ARG A 75 -6.07 20.28 14.45
N ASP A 76 -6.16 20.66 13.17
CA ASP A 76 -5.42 21.79 12.58
C ASP A 76 -3.87 21.64 12.70
N GLU A 77 -3.38 20.42 12.97
CA GLU A 77 -1.97 20.04 13.03
C GLU A 77 -1.48 19.42 11.69
N GLY A 78 -2.19 19.66 10.58
CA GLY A 78 -1.87 19.11 9.27
C GLY A 78 -0.52 19.60 8.72
N PHE A 79 -0.12 20.83 9.04
CA PHE A 79 1.18 21.43 8.73
C PHE A 79 2.16 21.22 9.89
N SER A 80 2.47 19.96 10.20
CA SER A 80 3.39 19.61 11.27
C SER A 80 4.44 18.58 10.82
N TYR A 81 5.59 18.55 11.49
CA TYR A 81 6.59 17.50 11.27
C TYR A 81 6.04 16.09 11.52
N ARG A 82 5.00 15.95 12.36
CA ARG A 82 4.28 14.67 12.58
C ARG A 82 3.51 14.22 11.33
N ALA A 83 2.91 15.15 10.60
CA ALA A 83 2.26 14.87 9.32
C ALA A 83 3.29 14.46 8.26
N VAL A 84 4.43 15.14 8.20
CA VAL A 84 5.57 14.77 7.34
C VAL A 84 6.08 13.35 7.66
N GLN A 85 6.18 13.00 8.94
CA GLN A 85 6.59 11.65 9.37
C GLN A 85 5.57 10.58 8.96
N SER A 86 4.28 10.89 9.01
CA SER A 86 3.21 9.98 8.57
C SER A 86 3.29 9.73 7.06
N LEU A 87 3.48 10.78 6.25
CA LEU A 87 3.71 10.66 4.80
C LEU A 87 4.98 9.87 4.48
N ARG A 88 6.06 10.09 5.23
CA ARG A 88 7.31 9.33 5.08
C ARG A 88 7.09 7.84 5.32
N ALA A 89 6.32 7.48 6.35
CA ALA A 89 6.00 6.09 6.64
C ALA A 89 5.14 5.46 5.53
N ILE A 90 4.10 6.16 5.05
CA ILE A 90 3.28 5.72 3.92
C ILE A 90 4.14 5.46 2.69
N LYS A 91 5.07 6.37 2.36
CA LYS A 91 6.01 6.19 1.26
C LYS A 91 6.81 4.89 1.39
N PHE A 92 7.45 4.66 2.52
CA PHE A 92 8.26 3.45 2.71
C PHE A 92 7.43 2.17 2.69
N CYS A 93 6.21 2.20 3.21
CA CYS A 93 5.28 1.08 3.10
C CYS A 93 4.94 0.79 1.63
N ALA A 94 4.62 1.83 0.84
CA ALA A 94 4.34 1.68 -0.58
C ALA A 94 5.54 1.14 -1.37
N LEU A 95 6.76 1.62 -1.08
CA LEU A 95 8.00 1.07 -1.66
C LEU A 95 8.24 -0.39 -1.27
N ALA A 96 7.96 -0.77 -0.02
CA ALA A 96 8.07 -2.15 0.43
C ALA A 96 7.08 -3.06 -0.34
N ILE A 97 5.85 -2.60 -0.53
CA ILE A 97 4.84 -3.31 -1.34
C ILE A 97 5.33 -3.46 -2.79
N THR A 98 5.84 -2.38 -3.40
CA THR A 98 6.44 -2.44 -4.75
C THR A 98 7.55 -3.48 -4.82
N ALA A 99 8.49 -3.48 -3.86
CA ALA A 99 9.60 -4.43 -3.84
C ALA A 99 9.14 -5.89 -3.70
N VAL A 100 8.15 -6.14 -2.83
CA VAL A 100 7.54 -7.46 -2.67
C VAL A 100 6.94 -7.92 -4.00
N TYR A 101 6.12 -7.09 -4.64
CA TYR A 101 5.47 -7.52 -5.88
C TYR A 101 6.45 -7.68 -7.05
N ILE A 102 7.49 -6.85 -7.14
CA ILE A 102 8.60 -7.06 -8.09
C ILE A 102 9.26 -8.42 -7.86
N GLY A 103 9.52 -8.79 -6.59
CA GLY A 103 10.06 -10.10 -6.24
C GLY A 103 9.13 -11.26 -6.60
N THR A 104 7.81 -11.04 -6.59
CA THR A 104 6.83 -12.08 -6.99
C THR A 104 6.57 -12.16 -8.50
N LEU A 105 6.93 -11.14 -9.29
CA LEU A 105 6.65 -11.10 -10.73
C LEU A 105 7.13 -12.33 -11.52
N PRO A 106 8.32 -12.92 -11.24
CA PRO A 106 8.74 -14.15 -11.93
C PRO A 106 7.74 -15.29 -11.78
N PHE A 107 7.09 -15.41 -10.62
CA PHE A 107 6.08 -16.44 -10.37
C PHE A 107 4.75 -16.13 -11.07
N PHE A 108 4.37 -14.85 -11.15
CA PHE A 108 3.24 -14.42 -11.99
C PHE A 108 3.47 -14.78 -13.46
N TYR A 109 4.68 -14.55 -13.98
CA TYR A 109 5.04 -14.91 -15.35
C TYR A 109 4.99 -16.42 -15.57
N TRP A 110 5.60 -17.21 -14.68
CA TRP A 110 5.59 -18.67 -14.77
C TRP A 110 4.18 -19.27 -14.74
N PHE A 111 3.30 -18.72 -13.91
CA PHE A 111 1.91 -19.15 -13.85
C PHE A 111 1.18 -18.77 -15.16
N ALA A 112 1.31 -17.51 -15.60
CA ALA A 112 0.65 -17.00 -16.80
C ALA A 112 1.03 -17.79 -18.06
N GLU A 113 2.29 -18.18 -18.20
CA GLU A 113 2.77 -18.96 -19.34
C GLU A 113 2.22 -20.41 -19.32
N ARG A 114 2.21 -21.06 -18.15
CA ARG A 114 1.78 -22.47 -18.04
C ARG A 114 0.27 -22.65 -18.10
N ASP A 115 -0.48 -21.69 -17.58
CA ASP A 115 -1.95 -21.72 -17.59
C ASP A 115 -2.54 -21.13 -18.90
N ASP A 116 -1.68 -20.75 -19.86
CA ASP A 116 -2.06 -20.04 -21.10
C ASP A 116 -2.94 -18.79 -20.81
N ALA A 117 -2.61 -18.10 -19.71
CA ALA A 117 -3.38 -16.99 -19.15
C ALA A 117 -2.51 -15.72 -19.05
N PRO A 118 -2.13 -15.10 -20.19
CA PRO A 118 -1.22 -13.94 -20.20
C PRO A 118 -1.77 -12.74 -19.42
N GLY A 119 -3.09 -12.65 -19.26
CA GLY A 119 -3.74 -11.62 -18.45
C GLY A 119 -3.38 -11.68 -16.96
N PHE A 120 -2.95 -12.82 -16.44
CA PHE A 120 -2.56 -12.97 -15.04
C PHE A 120 -1.30 -12.16 -14.70
N LEU A 121 -0.34 -12.08 -15.63
CA LEU A 121 0.85 -11.24 -15.47
C LEU A 121 0.51 -9.76 -15.34
N LEU A 122 -0.52 -9.29 -16.05
CA LEU A 122 -0.97 -7.90 -15.98
C LEU A 122 -1.44 -7.52 -14.57
N ILE A 123 -2.03 -8.46 -13.83
CA ILE A 123 -2.45 -8.24 -12.44
C ILE A 123 -1.23 -7.89 -11.57
N GLY A 124 -0.16 -8.69 -11.67
CA GLY A 124 1.10 -8.44 -10.96
C GLY A 124 1.70 -7.07 -11.31
N LEU A 125 1.71 -6.71 -12.60
CA LEU A 125 2.21 -5.42 -13.06
C LEU A 125 1.38 -4.24 -12.54
N VAL A 126 0.05 -4.35 -12.53
CA VAL A 126 -0.84 -3.33 -11.98
C VAL A 126 -0.59 -3.13 -10.49
N LEU A 127 -0.37 -4.20 -9.72
CA LEU A 127 -0.07 -4.11 -8.28
C LEU A 127 1.25 -3.38 -8.03
N VAL A 128 2.31 -3.70 -8.79
CA VAL A 128 3.61 -3.01 -8.71
C VAL A 128 3.44 -1.52 -9.03
N PHE A 129 2.77 -1.22 -10.15
CA PHE A 129 2.61 0.14 -10.63
C PHE A 129 1.76 0.99 -9.67
N ALA A 130 0.64 0.46 -9.19
CA ALA A 130 -0.22 1.16 -8.24
C ALA A 130 0.52 1.52 -6.94
N ALA A 131 1.25 0.55 -6.36
CA ALA A 131 2.05 0.81 -5.15
C ALA A 131 3.16 1.84 -5.41
N PHE A 132 3.81 1.76 -6.57
CA PHE A 132 4.87 2.70 -6.93
C PHE A 132 4.34 4.12 -7.11
N VAL A 133 3.18 4.30 -7.75
CA VAL A 133 2.52 5.61 -7.89
C VAL A 133 2.21 6.20 -6.51
N VAL A 134 1.70 5.39 -5.58
CA VAL A 134 1.45 5.85 -4.19
C VAL A 134 2.75 6.28 -3.52
N ALA A 135 3.86 5.55 -3.71
CA ALA A 135 5.16 5.91 -3.15
C ALA A 135 5.66 7.26 -3.68
N VAL A 136 5.62 7.46 -5.01
CA VAL A 136 6.02 8.72 -5.65
C VAL A 136 5.14 9.87 -5.18
N PHE A 137 3.82 9.67 -5.14
CA PHE A 137 2.88 10.68 -4.69
C PHE A 137 3.11 11.08 -3.23
N ALA A 138 3.28 10.10 -2.34
CA ALA A 138 3.60 10.34 -0.94
C ALA A 138 4.92 11.10 -0.77
N GLU A 139 5.92 10.82 -1.60
CA GLU A 139 7.18 11.55 -1.59
C GLU A 139 7.03 13.02 -2.00
N LEU A 140 6.27 13.27 -3.08
CA LEU A 140 5.99 14.63 -3.55
C LEU A 140 5.26 15.44 -2.46
N LEU A 141 4.19 14.88 -1.87
CA LEU A 141 3.47 15.51 -0.78
C LEU A 141 4.36 15.72 0.46
N GLN A 142 5.20 14.75 0.80
CA GLN A 142 6.12 14.87 1.94
C GLN A 142 7.09 16.06 1.74
N LYS A 143 7.65 16.21 0.54
CA LYS A 143 8.57 17.31 0.21
C LYS A 143 7.88 18.67 0.21
N LEU A 144 6.69 18.75 -0.39
CA LEU A 144 5.90 19.99 -0.42
C LEU A 144 5.48 20.42 0.98
N LEU A 145 4.97 19.50 1.79
CA LEU A 145 4.55 19.79 3.15
C LEU A 145 5.72 20.24 4.03
N LYS A 146 6.88 19.58 3.90
CA LYS A 146 8.08 19.99 4.62
C LYS A 146 8.49 21.42 4.27
N ARG A 147 8.53 21.77 2.98
CA ARG A 147 8.85 23.14 2.54
C ARG A 147 7.86 24.17 3.10
N ALA A 148 6.56 23.85 3.10
CA ALA A 148 5.54 24.75 3.64
C ALA A 148 5.71 24.99 5.15
N ILE A 149 6.12 23.96 5.90
CA ILE A 149 6.43 24.09 7.33
C ILE A 149 7.66 24.96 7.56
N ASP A 150 8.74 24.69 6.82
CA ASP A 150 10.00 25.43 6.97
C ASP A 150 9.80 26.93 6.66
N LEU A 151 9.02 27.27 5.62
CA LEU A 151 8.66 28.66 5.29
C LEU A 151 7.82 29.34 6.37
N LYS A 152 6.86 28.62 6.97
CA LYS A 152 6.04 29.15 8.06
C LYS A 152 6.91 29.45 9.28
N GLN A 153 7.84 28.56 9.61
CA GLN A 153 8.74 28.73 10.74
C GLN A 153 9.68 29.92 10.55
N GLU A 154 10.19 30.15 9.34
CA GLU A 154 11.02 31.32 9.04
C GLU A 154 10.25 32.64 9.19
N ASN A 155 9.00 32.68 8.70
CA ASN A 155 8.13 33.85 8.86
C ASN A 155 7.79 34.12 10.34
N ASP A 156 7.54 33.08 11.14
CA ASP A 156 7.25 33.21 12.57
C ASP A 156 8.49 33.66 13.40
N LEU A 157 9.71 33.53 12.86
CA LEU A 157 10.97 33.93 13.51
C LEU A 157 11.45 35.34 13.13
N THR A 158 10.86 35.96 12.11
CA THR A 158 11.30 37.26 11.57
C THR A 158 10.34 38.42 11.88
N VAL A 159 9.18 38.14 12.46
CA VAL A 159 8.18 39.13 12.92
C VAL A 159 8.33 39.41 14.41
#